data_AF-A0A5C9BR41-F1
#
_entry.id   AF-A0A5C9BR41-F1
#
_cell.length_a   1.000
_cell.length_b   1.000
_cell.length_c   1.000
_cell.angle_alpha   90.00
_cell.angle_beta   90.00
_cell.angle_gamma   90.00
#
_symmetry.space_group_name_H-M   'P 1'
#
loop_
_entity.id
_entity.type
_entity.pdbx_description
1 polymer ?
#
loop_
_entity_poly.entity_id
_entity_poly.type
_entity_poly.pdbx_seq_one_letter_code
_entity_poly.pdbx_strand_id
1 'polypeptide(L)'
;MLAQPLLFPEFQADLERKAGDEFSPVLIAEAPAELSAMPEGEIEEKIAKATAILKWLMSSHRTAFSTSFGKDSSTTLGLAMAAAAELVREGRPVQPFVVLTCDTKVENPLITQLARGELIKVRAWIERFSLPGSAHVATPSLANEFAVSILGGRALPSMAGHKRDCTVSWKTEPLSRLRKRLLGRNKLATGKFVVSVTGVRRVVPPTVFIN
;
A
#
# COMPACT_ATOMS: atom_id res chain seq x y z
N MET A 1 -12.63 -40.96 10.57
CA MET A 1 -12.86 -40.34 9.25
C MET A 1 -11.68 -40.69 8.38
N LEU A 2 -11.87 -41.56 7.39
CA LEU A 2 -10.83 -42.04 6.48
C LEU A 2 -10.46 -40.91 5.50
N ALA A 3 -9.17 -40.59 5.41
CA ALA A 3 -8.65 -39.62 4.44
C ALA A 3 -8.94 -40.13 3.01
N GLN A 4 -9.60 -39.31 2.20
CA GLN A 4 -9.78 -39.60 0.78
C GLN A 4 -8.41 -39.58 0.07
N PRO A 5 -8.10 -40.58 -0.76
CA PRO A 5 -6.89 -40.56 -1.57
C PRO A 5 -7.00 -39.43 -2.61
N LEU A 6 -5.99 -38.56 -2.62
CA LEU A 6 -5.87 -37.46 -3.59
C LEU A 6 -5.66 -38.04 -5.00
N LEU A 7 -6.42 -37.52 -5.97
CA LEU A 7 -6.57 -38.09 -7.31
C LEU A 7 -5.31 -37.98 -8.20
N PHE A 8 -4.31 -37.20 -7.80
CA PHE A 8 -3.07 -36.94 -8.57
C PHE A 8 -1.87 -36.65 -7.64
N PRO A 9 -1.29 -37.67 -6.98
CA PRO A 9 -0.16 -37.49 -6.06
C PRO A 9 1.12 -36.98 -6.74
N GLU A 10 1.29 -37.22 -8.04
CA GLU A 10 2.43 -36.76 -8.85
C GLU A 10 2.46 -35.24 -9.11
N PHE A 11 1.37 -34.51 -8.81
CA PHE A 11 1.32 -33.04 -8.91
C PHE A 11 1.66 -32.34 -7.60
N GLN A 12 2.02 -33.08 -6.55
CA GLN A 12 2.53 -32.51 -5.31
C GLN A 12 3.98 -32.08 -5.54
N ALA A 13 4.16 -30.95 -6.23
CA ALA A 13 5.42 -30.24 -6.21
C ALA A 13 5.65 -29.77 -4.78
N ASP A 14 6.57 -30.44 -4.08
CA ASP A 14 7.22 -29.92 -2.89
C ASP A 14 7.95 -28.64 -3.30
N LEU A 15 7.22 -27.52 -3.27
CA LEU A 15 7.78 -26.18 -3.32
C LEU A 15 8.50 -25.98 -1.99
N GLU A 16 9.71 -26.53 -1.90
CA GLU A 16 10.71 -26.02 -0.96
C GLU A 16 10.77 -24.51 -1.17
N ARG A 17 10.21 -23.76 -0.23
CA ARG A 17 10.41 -22.32 -0.13
C ARG A 17 11.90 -22.12 0.00
N LYS A 18 12.59 -21.80 -1.11
CA LYS A 18 13.90 -21.14 -1.02
C LYS A 18 13.70 -19.93 -0.13
N ALA A 19 14.29 -19.97 1.06
CA ALA A 19 14.37 -18.85 1.95
C ALA A 19 15.13 -17.75 1.20
N GLY A 20 14.40 -16.84 0.55
CA GLY A 20 14.97 -15.55 0.19
C GLY A 20 15.33 -14.83 1.47
N ASP A 21 16.39 -13.99 1.41
CA ASP A 21 16.87 -13.21 2.55
C ASP A 21 15.72 -12.72 3.42
N GLU A 22 15.74 -13.16 4.68
CA GLU A 22 14.71 -12.84 5.64
C GLU A 22 14.64 -11.31 5.80
N PHE A 23 13.45 -10.74 5.60
CA PHE A 23 13.25 -9.29 5.72
C PHE A 23 13.62 -8.87 7.15
N SER A 24 14.75 -8.19 7.30
CA SER A 24 15.19 -7.63 8.59
C SER A 24 14.76 -6.17 8.68
N PRO A 25 13.72 -5.85 9.48
CA PRO A 25 13.24 -4.47 9.58
C PRO A 25 14.22 -3.60 10.37
N VAL A 26 14.56 -2.44 9.81
CA VAL A 26 15.26 -1.40 10.56
C VAL A 26 14.23 -0.57 11.33
N LEU A 27 14.32 -0.59 12.66
CA LEU A 27 13.51 0.25 13.53
C LEU A 27 14.04 1.69 13.48
N ILE A 28 13.22 2.59 12.95
CA ILE A 28 13.58 4.01 12.78
C ILE A 28 12.97 4.87 13.89
N ALA A 29 11.72 4.58 14.25
CA ALA A 29 11.00 5.23 15.33
C ALA A 29 9.85 4.33 15.77
N GLU A 30 9.54 4.37 17.06
CA GLU A 30 8.35 3.74 17.64
C GLU A 30 7.24 4.76 17.81
N ALA A 31 5.99 4.28 17.78
CA ALA A 31 4.86 5.11 18.15
C ALA A 31 4.97 5.49 19.64
N PRO A 32 4.57 6.71 20.03
CA PRO A 32 4.47 7.11 21.43
C PRO A 32 3.80 6.03 22.29
N ALA A 33 4.31 5.80 23.50
CA ALA A 33 3.86 4.72 24.37
C ALA A 33 2.35 4.83 24.68
N GLU A 34 1.84 6.05 24.75
CA GLU A 34 0.42 6.36 24.98
C GLU A 34 -0.46 5.82 23.84
N LEU A 35 0.00 5.97 22.58
CA LEU A 35 -0.71 5.45 21.41
C LEU A 35 -0.62 3.93 21.36
N SER A 36 0.54 3.36 21.70
CA SER A 36 0.75 1.92 21.74
C SER A 36 -0.13 1.24 22.79
N ALA A 37 -0.34 1.89 23.93
CA ALA A 37 -1.15 1.41 25.06
C ALA A 37 -2.67 1.55 24.87
N MET A 38 -3.14 2.22 23.81
CA MET A 38 -4.58 2.35 23.55
C MET A 38 -5.25 0.97 23.37
N PRO A 39 -6.49 0.79 23.85
CA PRO A 39 -7.21 -0.48 23.76
C PRO A 39 -7.50 -0.85 22.29
N GLU A 40 -7.62 -2.15 22.03
CA GLU A 40 -7.90 -2.74 20.70
C GLU A 40 -8.90 -3.91 20.81
N GLY A 41 -9.80 -3.91 21.79
CA GLY A 41 -10.81 -4.96 21.92
C GLY A 41 -11.90 -4.80 20.88
N GLU A 42 -12.74 -3.79 21.10
CA GLU A 42 -13.91 -3.49 20.27
C GLU A 42 -13.56 -2.74 18.98
N ILE A 43 -14.48 -2.72 18.02
CA ILE A 43 -14.23 -2.10 16.71
C ILE A 43 -14.01 -0.58 16.82
N GLU A 44 -14.74 0.08 17.71
CA GLU A 44 -14.63 1.50 18.01
C GLU A 44 -13.25 1.84 18.58
N GLU A 45 -12.73 0.99 19.47
CA GLU A 45 -11.39 1.14 20.06
C GLU A 45 -10.30 0.99 18.99
N LYS A 46 -10.44 0.00 18.11
CA LYS A 46 -9.53 -0.18 16.96
C LYS A 46 -9.54 1.01 16.02
N ILE A 47 -10.72 1.57 15.73
CA ILE A 47 -10.86 2.76 14.89
C ILE A 47 -10.21 3.97 15.57
N ALA A 48 -10.48 4.17 16.87
CA ALA A 48 -9.90 5.27 17.64
C ALA A 48 -8.37 5.20 17.66
N LYS A 49 -7.81 4.02 17.95
CA LYS A 49 -6.36 3.80 17.95
C LYS A 49 -5.74 3.99 16.57
N ALA A 50 -6.32 3.41 15.52
CA ALA A 50 -5.83 3.58 14.16
C ALA A 50 -5.85 5.06 13.73
N THR A 51 -6.92 5.78 14.08
CA THR A 51 -7.05 7.23 13.80
C THR A 51 -5.99 8.03 14.56
N ALA A 52 -5.75 7.72 15.84
CA ALA A 52 -4.73 8.40 16.64
C ALA A 52 -3.31 8.16 16.10
N ILE A 53 -2.99 6.92 15.69
CA ILE A 53 -1.72 6.59 15.03
C ILE A 53 -1.59 7.34 13.71
N LEU A 54 -2.64 7.41 12.90
CA LEU A 54 -2.63 8.16 11.63
C LEU A 54 -2.45 9.66 11.85
N LYS A 55 -3.12 10.25 12.86
CA LYS A 55 -2.91 11.65 13.23
C LYS A 55 -1.45 11.91 13.63
N TRP A 56 -0.86 11.04 14.44
CA TRP A 56 0.55 11.13 14.81
C TRP A 56 1.46 11.03 13.58
N LEU A 57 1.30 9.99 12.76
CA LEU A 57 2.11 9.78 11.55
C LEU A 57 2.03 10.97 10.59
N MET A 58 0.82 11.44 10.30
CA MET A 58 0.60 12.51 9.32
C MET A 58 1.00 13.89 9.83
N SER A 59 1.03 14.12 11.14
CA SER A 59 1.54 15.40 11.70
C SER A 59 3.06 15.41 11.88
N SER A 60 3.71 14.24 11.96
CA SER A 60 5.15 14.13 12.21
C SER A 60 5.98 13.78 10.97
N HIS A 61 5.42 13.06 10.00
CA HIS A 61 6.16 12.55 8.84
C HIS A 61 5.44 12.78 7.52
N ARG A 62 6.22 12.95 6.44
CA ARG A 62 5.69 12.84 5.07
C ARG A 62 5.22 11.40 4.84
N THR A 63 4.02 11.22 4.33
CA THR A 63 3.41 9.89 4.15
C THR A 63 3.11 9.58 2.69
N ALA A 64 3.16 8.30 2.35
CA ALA A 64 2.74 7.78 1.05
C ALA A 64 1.73 6.64 1.24
N PHE A 65 0.55 6.77 0.66
CA PHE A 65 -0.51 5.78 0.71
C PHE A 65 -0.58 5.05 -0.63
N SER A 66 -0.14 3.79 -0.67
CA SER A 66 -0.32 2.95 -1.86
C SER A 66 -1.62 2.18 -1.74
N THR A 67 -2.59 2.47 -2.63
CA THR A 67 -3.94 1.93 -2.57
C THR A 67 -4.33 1.22 -3.86
N SER A 68 -4.94 0.03 -3.70
CA SER A 68 -5.65 -0.68 -4.78
C SER A 68 -7.14 -0.38 -4.78
N PHE A 69 -7.61 0.45 -3.84
CA PHE A 69 -9.03 0.67 -3.54
C PHE A 69 -9.80 -0.61 -3.16
N GLY A 70 -9.09 -1.65 -2.71
CA GLY A 70 -9.70 -2.80 -2.04
C GLY A 70 -10.08 -2.49 -0.59
N LYS A 71 -10.83 -3.39 0.07
CA LYS A 71 -11.39 -3.17 1.41
C LYS A 71 -10.39 -2.61 2.43
N ASP A 72 -9.20 -3.22 2.57
CA ASP A 72 -8.27 -2.83 3.65
C ASP A 72 -7.60 -1.50 3.32
N SER A 73 -7.10 -1.34 2.09
CA SER A 73 -6.45 -0.10 1.65
C SER A 73 -7.41 1.09 1.61
N SER A 74 -8.68 0.86 1.25
CA SER A 74 -9.72 1.89 1.26
C SER A 74 -10.08 2.31 2.69
N THR A 75 -10.21 1.35 3.62
CA THR A 75 -10.41 1.68 5.04
C THR A 75 -9.24 2.48 5.61
N THR A 76 -7.99 2.02 5.38
CA THR A 76 -6.80 2.76 5.84
C THR A 76 -6.73 4.16 5.25
N LEU A 77 -7.00 4.30 3.94
CA LEU A 77 -6.98 5.61 3.29
C LEU A 77 -8.11 6.51 3.79
N GLY A 78 -9.33 5.98 3.97
CA GLY A 78 -10.47 6.72 4.49
C GLY A 78 -10.21 7.28 5.88
N LEU A 79 -9.67 6.44 6.78
CA LEU A 79 -9.25 6.87 8.12
C LEU A 79 -8.15 7.95 8.06
N ALA A 80 -7.18 7.80 7.16
CA ALA A 80 -6.11 8.79 7.01
C ALA A 80 -6.63 10.14 6.49
N MET A 81 -7.56 10.13 5.53
CA MET A 81 -8.16 11.34 4.98
C MET A 81 -9.05 12.05 6.01
N ALA A 82 -9.80 11.30 6.82
CA ALA A 82 -10.57 11.84 7.94
C ALA A 82 -9.64 12.44 9.02
N ALA A 83 -8.60 11.70 9.43
CA ALA A 83 -7.61 12.16 10.40
C ALA A 83 -6.90 13.45 9.94
N ALA A 84 -6.54 13.57 8.67
CA ALA A 84 -5.92 14.76 8.10
C ALA A 84 -6.87 15.97 8.13
N ALA A 85 -8.14 15.78 7.76
CA ALA A 85 -9.14 16.84 7.83
C ALA A 85 -9.40 17.29 9.27
N GLU A 86 -9.43 16.36 10.22
CA GLU A 86 -9.54 16.69 11.64
C GLU A 86 -8.34 17.47 12.17
N LEU A 87 -7.11 17.09 11.80
CA LEU A 87 -5.91 17.85 12.17
C LEU A 87 -5.96 19.29 11.67
N VAL A 88 -6.33 19.51 10.41
CA VAL A 88 -6.49 20.86 9.85
C VAL A 88 -7.57 21.64 10.59
N ARG A 89 -8.73 21.01 10.87
CA ARG A 89 -9.81 21.63 11.65
C ARG A 89 -9.38 22.00 13.07
N GLU A 90 -8.50 21.20 13.68
CA GLU A 90 -7.89 21.45 15.00
C GLU A 90 -6.76 22.50 14.95
N GLY A 91 -6.42 23.05 13.78
CA GLY A 91 -5.29 23.98 13.62
C GLY A 91 -3.92 23.30 13.76
N ARG A 92 -3.86 21.98 13.67
CA ARG A 92 -2.64 21.18 13.78
C ARG A 92 -2.01 20.98 12.40
N PRO A 93 -0.67 20.89 12.33
CA PRO A 93 0.01 20.69 11.06
C PRO A 93 -0.28 19.29 10.48
N VAL A 94 -0.38 19.23 9.16
CA VAL A 94 -0.36 18.00 8.37
C VAL A 94 0.85 18.08 7.45
N GLN A 95 1.70 17.06 7.50
CA GLN A 95 2.86 16.97 6.63
C GLN A 95 2.44 16.58 5.21
N PRO A 96 3.20 16.99 4.18
CA PRO A 96 2.85 16.66 2.81
C PRO A 96 2.76 15.15 2.55
N PHE A 97 1.71 14.73 1.85
CA PHE A 97 1.47 13.32 1.55
C PHE A 97 1.12 13.05 0.09
N VAL A 98 1.29 11.80 -0.34
CA VAL A 98 0.85 11.34 -1.66
C VAL A 98 -0.02 10.11 -1.57
N VAL A 99 -1.08 10.06 -2.37
CA VAL A 99 -1.87 8.86 -2.60
C VAL A 99 -1.50 8.31 -3.97
N LEU A 100 -1.10 7.04 -4.02
CA LEU A 100 -0.62 6.37 -5.21
C LEU A 100 -1.50 5.16 -5.49
N THR A 101 -1.93 5.02 -6.73
CA THR A 101 -2.56 3.80 -7.24
C THR A 101 -1.89 3.37 -8.54
N CYS A 102 -2.08 2.12 -8.96
CA CYS A 102 -1.47 1.59 -10.18
C CYS A 102 -2.54 1.03 -11.11
N ASP A 103 -2.63 1.59 -12.31
CA ASP A 103 -3.41 1.04 -13.42
C ASP A 103 -2.50 0.08 -14.20
N THR A 104 -2.69 -1.22 -13.98
CA THR A 104 -1.89 -2.28 -14.62
C THR A 104 -2.23 -2.50 -16.08
N LYS A 105 -3.28 -1.83 -16.62
CA LYS A 105 -3.81 -2.04 -17.97
C LYS A 105 -4.38 -3.44 -18.25
N VAL A 106 -4.52 -4.28 -17.22
CA VAL A 106 -5.08 -5.63 -17.32
C VAL A 106 -6.19 -5.92 -16.32
N GLU A 107 -6.53 -4.97 -15.47
CA GLU A 107 -7.67 -5.12 -14.55
C GLU A 107 -8.99 -5.14 -15.33
N ASN A 108 -10.02 -5.76 -14.73
CA ASN A 108 -11.38 -5.68 -15.24
C ASN A 108 -11.80 -4.20 -15.42
N PRO A 109 -12.49 -3.84 -16.53
CA PRO A 109 -12.97 -2.47 -16.76
C PRO A 109 -13.74 -1.85 -15.58
N LEU A 110 -14.55 -2.64 -14.88
CA LEU A 110 -15.30 -2.20 -13.70
C LEU A 110 -14.38 -1.84 -12.53
N ILE A 111 -13.31 -2.61 -12.32
CA ILE A 111 -12.30 -2.33 -11.30
C ILE A 111 -11.50 -1.08 -11.66
N THR A 112 -11.17 -0.91 -12.94
CA THR A 112 -10.50 0.30 -13.44
C THR A 112 -11.39 1.54 -13.23
N GLN A 113 -12.69 1.43 -13.51
CA GLN A 113 -13.66 2.51 -13.29
C GLN A 113 -13.81 2.84 -11.81
N LEU A 114 -13.90 1.83 -10.94
CA LEU A 114 -13.90 2.00 -9.48
C LEU A 114 -12.67 2.79 -9.02
N ALA A 115 -11.46 2.33 -9.38
CA ALA A 115 -10.23 2.98 -8.96
C ALA A 115 -10.14 4.44 -9.44
N ARG A 116 -10.60 4.74 -10.67
CA ARG A 116 -10.69 6.12 -11.18
C ARG A 116 -11.68 6.97 -10.37
N GLY A 117 -12.87 6.42 -10.10
CA GLY A 117 -13.90 7.09 -9.30
C GLY A 117 -13.43 7.39 -7.88
N GLU A 118 -12.80 6.42 -7.22
CA GLU A 118 -12.25 6.62 -5.88
C GLU A 118 -11.12 7.66 -5.86
N LEU A 119 -10.24 7.67 -6.87
CA LEU A 119 -9.19 8.68 -6.96
C LEU A 119 -9.75 10.11 -7.15
N ILE A 120 -10.86 10.24 -7.89
CA ILE A 120 -11.57 11.54 -8.03
C ILE A 120 -12.10 11.99 -6.66
N LYS A 121 -12.71 11.09 -5.88
CA LYS A 121 -13.18 11.39 -4.52
C LYS A 121 -12.03 11.83 -3.60
N VAL A 122 -10.88 11.15 -3.68
CA VAL A 122 -9.68 11.51 -2.91
C VAL A 122 -9.20 12.92 -3.26
N ARG A 123 -9.14 13.26 -4.56
CA ARG A 123 -8.75 14.61 -5.01
C ARG A 123 -9.72 15.67 -4.53
N ALA A 124 -11.02 15.42 -4.67
CA ALA A 124 -12.05 16.33 -4.19
C ALA A 124 -11.98 16.52 -2.66
N TRP A 125 -11.64 15.48 -1.90
CA TRP A 125 -11.45 15.58 -0.46
C TRP A 125 -10.23 16.44 -0.09
N ILE A 126 -9.10 16.20 -0.76
CA ILE A 126 -7.87 17.01 -0.59
C ILE A 126 -8.16 18.48 -0.84
N GLU A 127 -8.85 18.80 -1.94
CA GLU A 127 -9.23 20.17 -2.30
C GLU A 127 -10.20 20.78 -1.27
N ARG A 128 -11.28 20.06 -0.96
CA ARG A 128 -12.32 20.52 -0.02
C ARG A 128 -11.77 20.92 1.34
N PHE A 129 -10.79 20.18 1.86
CA PHE A 129 -10.20 20.43 3.18
C PHE A 129 -8.83 21.12 3.10
N SER A 130 -8.41 21.60 1.91
CA SER A 130 -7.11 22.25 1.70
C SER A 130 -5.93 21.45 2.26
N LEU A 131 -5.97 20.13 2.09
CA LEU A 131 -4.95 19.23 2.61
C LEU A 131 -3.66 19.35 1.78
N PRO A 132 -2.46 19.22 2.39
CA PRO A 132 -1.18 19.25 1.67
C PRO A 132 -0.88 17.91 0.97
N GLY A 133 -1.86 17.39 0.24
CA GLY A 133 -1.84 16.08 -0.40
C GLY A 133 -1.87 16.15 -1.93
N SER A 134 -1.47 15.07 -2.59
CA SER A 134 -1.76 14.88 -4.01
C SER A 134 -1.98 13.41 -4.36
N ALA A 135 -2.78 13.14 -5.39
CA ALA A 135 -3.18 11.77 -5.76
C ALA A 135 -2.82 11.44 -7.21
N HIS A 136 -2.10 10.34 -7.42
CA HIS A 136 -1.45 9.99 -8.69
C HIS A 136 -1.66 8.54 -9.10
N VAL A 137 -1.65 8.30 -10.41
CA VAL A 137 -1.73 6.96 -11.00
C VAL A 137 -0.39 6.60 -11.63
N ALA A 138 0.13 5.43 -11.28
CA ALA A 138 1.24 4.80 -11.97
C ALA A 138 0.71 3.87 -13.06
N THR A 139 1.46 3.76 -14.15
CA THR A 139 1.23 2.76 -15.20
C THR A 139 2.55 2.04 -15.52
N PRO A 140 2.49 0.78 -15.98
CA PRO A 140 3.63 0.13 -16.61
C PRO A 140 4.20 1.01 -17.74
N SER A 141 5.49 0.84 -18.05
CA SER A 141 6.04 1.36 -19.30
C SER A 141 5.46 0.58 -20.46
N LEU A 142 5.32 1.20 -21.64
CA LEU A 142 4.75 0.56 -22.83
C LEU A 142 5.36 -0.83 -23.10
N ALA A 143 6.70 -0.94 -23.02
CA ALA A 143 7.37 -2.22 -23.19
C ALA A 143 6.84 -3.30 -22.23
N ASN A 144 6.63 -2.95 -20.96
CA ASN A 144 6.21 -3.86 -19.90
C ASN A 144 4.70 -4.02 -19.79
N GLU A 145 3.89 -3.35 -20.62
CA GLU A 145 2.45 -3.61 -20.67
C GLU A 145 2.21 -5.07 -21.08
N PHE A 146 1.17 -5.69 -20.51
CA PHE A 146 0.87 -7.10 -20.75
C PHE A 146 0.70 -7.41 -22.23
N ALA A 147 -0.15 -6.67 -22.94
CA ALA A 147 -0.40 -6.89 -24.35
C ALA A 147 0.89 -6.82 -25.18
N VAL A 148 1.73 -5.82 -24.94
CA VAL A 148 3.02 -5.64 -25.63
C VAL A 148 4.01 -6.77 -25.28
N SER A 149 4.06 -7.17 -24.02
CA SER A 149 4.99 -8.20 -23.55
C SER A 149 4.64 -9.59 -24.08
N ILE A 150 3.34 -9.93 -24.12
CA ILE A 150 2.86 -11.22 -24.58
C ILE A 150 2.85 -11.29 -26.11
N LEU A 151 2.22 -10.32 -26.78
CA LEU A 151 2.12 -10.34 -28.25
C LEU A 151 3.49 -10.14 -28.91
N GLY A 152 4.39 -9.40 -28.27
CA GLY A 152 5.78 -9.24 -28.72
C GLY A 152 6.69 -10.43 -28.41
N GLY A 153 6.19 -11.51 -27.80
CA GLY A 153 6.97 -12.72 -27.51
C GLY A 153 8.05 -12.56 -26.44
N ARG A 154 8.03 -11.47 -25.66
CA ARG A 154 9.05 -11.18 -24.64
C ARG A 154 8.76 -11.84 -23.29
N ALA A 155 7.49 -12.19 -23.05
CA ALA A 155 7.04 -12.86 -21.84
C ALA A 155 5.88 -13.80 -22.14
N LEU A 156 5.68 -14.80 -21.27
CA LEU A 156 4.48 -15.62 -21.24
C LEU A 156 3.51 -15.09 -20.18
N PRO A 157 2.18 -15.28 -20.34
CA PRO A 157 1.22 -14.90 -19.31
C PRO A 157 1.55 -15.58 -17.98
N SER A 158 1.62 -14.79 -16.92
CA SER A 158 1.86 -15.32 -15.58
C SER A 158 0.62 -16.10 -15.11
N MET A 159 0.77 -17.41 -14.92
CA MET A 159 -0.25 -18.27 -14.33
C MET A 159 -0.03 -18.43 -12.81
N ALA A 160 -1.05 -18.88 -12.09
CA ALA A 160 -0.90 -19.22 -10.67
C ALA A 160 0.20 -20.28 -10.49
N GLY A 161 1.14 -20.05 -9.57
CA GLY A 161 2.31 -20.94 -9.36
C GLY A 161 3.55 -20.62 -10.19
N HIS A 162 3.46 -19.71 -11.18
CA HIS A 162 4.59 -19.26 -11.99
C HIS A 162 5.23 -17.96 -11.46
N LYS A 163 6.25 -17.47 -12.18
CA LYS A 163 7.02 -16.27 -11.84
C LYS A 163 6.11 -15.06 -11.59
N ARG A 164 6.37 -14.29 -10.54
CA ARG A 164 5.57 -13.12 -10.11
C ARG A 164 5.82 -11.86 -10.96
N ASP A 165 6.10 -12.04 -12.24
CA ASP A 165 6.53 -10.98 -13.15
C ASP A 165 5.44 -9.91 -13.32
N CYS A 166 4.17 -10.30 -13.21
CA CYS A 166 3.03 -9.39 -13.21
C CYS A 166 3.01 -8.46 -11.97
N THR A 167 3.27 -8.99 -10.78
CA THR A 167 3.30 -8.19 -9.54
C THR A 167 4.46 -7.21 -9.54
N VAL A 168 5.64 -7.63 -10.01
CA VAL A 168 6.83 -6.79 -10.04
C VAL A 168 6.70 -5.72 -11.13
N SER A 169 6.55 -6.14 -12.39
CA SER A 169 6.64 -5.26 -13.55
C SER A 169 5.44 -4.32 -13.69
N TRP A 170 4.25 -4.76 -13.25
CA TRP A 170 3.03 -4.00 -13.49
C TRP A 170 2.51 -3.25 -12.27
N LYS A 171 2.87 -3.66 -11.04
CA LYS A 171 2.44 -2.97 -9.81
C LYS A 171 3.61 -2.34 -9.06
N THR A 172 4.59 -3.14 -8.62
CA THR A 172 5.64 -2.67 -7.70
C THR A 172 6.59 -1.67 -8.35
N GLU A 173 7.12 -1.95 -9.54
CA GLU A 173 8.06 -1.07 -10.22
C GLU A 173 7.45 0.27 -10.64
N PRO A 174 6.25 0.32 -11.27
CA PRO A 174 5.60 1.59 -11.60
C PRO A 174 5.35 2.47 -10.38
N LEU A 175 4.85 1.88 -9.28
CA LEU A 175 4.62 2.61 -8.03
C LEU A 175 5.92 3.12 -7.42
N SER A 176 6.96 2.29 -7.36
CA SER A 176 8.28 2.68 -6.82
C SER A 176 8.91 3.82 -7.63
N ARG A 177 8.82 3.74 -8.97
CA ARG A 177 9.29 4.80 -9.88
C ARG A 177 8.54 6.11 -9.65
N LEU A 178 7.20 6.05 -9.58
CA LEU A 178 6.38 7.22 -9.34
C LEU A 178 6.63 7.84 -7.96
N ARG A 179 6.74 7.02 -6.90
CA ARG A 179 7.08 7.47 -5.54
C ARG A 179 8.41 8.21 -5.53
N LYS A 180 9.47 7.62 -6.10
CA LYS A 180 10.80 8.22 -6.17
C LYS A 180 10.80 9.54 -6.95
N ARG A 181 10.02 9.63 -8.02
CA ARG A 181 9.86 10.86 -8.81
C ARG A 181 9.21 11.99 -8.01
N LEU A 182 8.19 11.67 -7.22
CA LEU A 182 7.41 12.67 -6.47
C LEU A 182 8.08 13.05 -5.13
N LEU A 183 8.72 12.10 -4.46
CA LEU A 183 9.16 12.25 -3.07
C LEU A 183 10.69 12.24 -2.90
N GLY A 184 11.43 11.89 -3.94
CA GLY A 184 12.86 11.66 -3.89
C GLY A 184 13.23 10.27 -3.35
N ARG A 185 14.53 10.05 -3.17
CA ARG A 185 15.06 8.83 -2.55
C ARG A 185 15.10 8.99 -1.03
N ASN A 186 14.76 7.94 -0.29
CA ASN A 186 14.93 7.89 1.16
C ASN A 186 16.44 7.92 1.50
N LYS A 187 16.82 8.73 2.47
CA LYS A 187 18.16 8.82 3.08
C LYS A 187 18.02 8.77 4.60
N LEU A 188 17.96 7.56 5.15
CA LEU A 188 17.68 7.31 6.57
C LEU A 188 18.66 8.04 7.51
N ALA A 189 19.96 8.00 7.20
CA ALA A 189 21.00 8.66 8.00
C ALA A 189 20.81 10.17 8.17
N THR A 190 20.03 10.81 7.29
CA THR A 190 19.75 12.26 7.34
C THR A 190 18.32 12.59 7.77
N GLY A 191 17.55 11.59 8.20
CA GLY A 191 16.11 11.74 8.54
C GLY A 191 15.20 12.05 7.35
N LYS A 192 15.74 12.05 6.11
CA LYS A 192 14.98 12.36 4.90
C LYS A 192 14.35 11.09 4.34
N PHE A 193 13.22 10.68 4.90
CA PHE A 193 12.47 9.52 4.42
C PHE A 193 10.97 9.84 4.35
N VAL A 194 10.22 8.91 3.74
CA VAL A 194 8.76 8.95 3.69
C VAL A 194 8.23 7.67 4.31
N VAL A 195 7.23 7.79 5.16
CA VAL A 195 6.54 6.65 5.75
C VAL A 195 5.52 6.13 4.75
N SER A 196 5.68 4.88 4.31
CA SER A 196 4.69 4.22 3.45
C SER A 196 3.63 3.57 4.33
N VAL A 197 2.37 3.94 4.14
CA VAL A 197 1.23 3.39 4.87
C VAL A 197 0.46 2.44 3.94
N THR A 198 0.20 1.23 4.42
CA THR A 198 -0.47 0.17 3.65
C THR A 198 -1.57 -0.50 4.48
N GLY A 199 -2.60 -1.03 3.82
CA GLY A 199 -3.67 -1.78 4.47
C GLY A 199 -3.30 -3.25 4.77
N VAL A 200 -2.02 -3.59 4.88
CA VAL A 200 -1.60 -4.95 5.20
C VAL A 200 -1.96 -5.25 6.65
N ARG A 201 -2.76 -6.30 6.85
CA ARG A 201 -3.15 -6.74 8.18
C ARG A 201 -2.04 -7.57 8.79
N ARG A 202 -1.73 -7.27 10.04
CA ARG A 202 -0.80 -8.05 10.85
C ARG A 202 -1.47 -9.31 11.38
N VAL A 203 -0.65 -10.34 11.53
CA VAL A 203 -0.91 -11.50 12.41
C VAL A 203 -0.10 -11.36 13.72
N VAL A 204 0.77 -10.34 13.90
CA VAL A 204 1.64 -10.09 15.11
C VAL A 204 1.96 -8.58 15.29
N PRO A 205 2.49 -8.02 16.42
CA PRO A 205 2.15 -6.69 17.01
C PRO A 205 2.80 -5.45 16.35
N PRO A 206 2.32 -4.20 16.56
CA PRO A 206 2.60 -3.01 15.73
C PRO A 206 4.06 -2.51 15.72
N THR A 207 4.57 -2.29 14.52
CA THR A 207 5.89 -1.76 14.17
C THR A 207 5.72 -1.02 12.85
N VAL A 208 6.16 0.22 12.79
CA VAL A 208 6.19 1.00 11.54
C VAL A 208 7.30 0.42 10.67
N PHE A 209 6.95 -0.36 9.65
CA PHE A 209 7.91 -0.85 8.67
C PHE A 209 8.01 0.17 7.53
N ILE A 210 9.20 0.74 7.34
CA ILE A 210 9.50 1.60 6.19
C ILE A 210 10.20 0.75 5.13
N ASN A 211 9.64 0.74 3.93
CA ASN A 211 10.26 0.20 2.71
C ASN A 211 10.93 1.34 1.92
#